data_AF-A0A6J8AJB1-F1
#
_entry.id   AF-A0A6J8AJB1-F1
#
_cell.length_a   1.000
_cell.length_b   1.000
_cell.length_c   1.000
_cell.angle_alpha   90.00
_cell.angle_beta   90.00
_cell.angle_gamma   90.00
#
_symmetry.space_group_name_H-M   'P 1'
#
loop_
_entity.id
_entity.type
_entity.pdbx_description
1 polymer ?
#
loop_
_entity_poly.entity_id
_entity_poly.type
_entity_poly.pdbx_seq_one_letter_code
_entity_poly.pdbx_strand_id
1 'polypeptide(L)'
;MNYMALDCIQYSFDTDSLESSRPIYQQVWTPNDINNIFDVITYYKASVIRMMWFFLGKENFRRGLRDYIKDREYGSAQHDDLWMALSDESKANGTNIDVRRVMDTWVEQKNYPLVNVSITSNGIKLTQQRFLLRNSSQDNQTFLWEIPVTFTTNLHPDFEQDYRNITWMNTTEVSIPVPEITYVNFTWVILNIQEYGYFRVNYEKAIWDRINEQLIGNHRVIHVVNRAALISDAWALNK
;
A
#
# COMPACT_ATOMS: atom_id res chain seq x y z
N MET A 1 -7.21 15.63 -2.23
CA MET A 1 -6.58 14.35 -1.84
C MET A 1 -7.06 13.17 -2.69
N ASN A 2 -8.34 13.10 -3.09
CA ASN A 2 -8.88 12.02 -3.95
C ASN A 2 -8.19 11.85 -5.32
N TYR A 3 -7.63 12.93 -5.89
CA TYR A 3 -6.87 12.90 -7.16
C TYR A 3 -5.71 11.90 -7.12
N MET A 4 -4.99 11.80 -6.00
CA MET A 4 -3.80 10.95 -5.93
C MET A 4 -4.12 9.45 -5.96
N ALA A 5 -5.30 9.05 -5.48
CA ALA A 5 -5.74 7.67 -5.52
C ALA A 5 -6.09 7.25 -6.96
N LEU A 6 -6.99 7.97 -7.64
CA LEU A 6 -7.39 7.64 -9.00
C LEU A 6 -6.30 7.92 -10.05
N ASP A 7 -5.71 9.12 -10.05
CA ASP A 7 -4.92 9.58 -11.18
C ASP A 7 -3.43 9.23 -11.05
N CYS A 8 -3.02 8.68 -9.91
CA CYS A 8 -1.64 8.19 -9.73
C CYS A 8 -1.60 6.70 -9.44
N ILE A 9 -2.19 6.27 -8.32
CA ILE A 9 -2.10 4.86 -7.89
C ILE A 9 -2.77 3.94 -8.92
N GLN A 10 -4.03 4.21 -9.27
CA GLN A 10 -4.77 3.35 -10.20
C GLN A 10 -4.16 3.38 -11.61
N TYR A 11 -3.66 4.54 -12.05
CA TYR A 11 -2.96 4.66 -13.33
C TYR A 11 -1.66 3.85 -13.37
N SER A 12 -0.85 3.91 -12.31
CA SER A 12 0.40 3.15 -12.27
C SER A 12 0.19 1.65 -12.09
N PHE A 13 -0.90 1.22 -11.45
CA PHE A 13 -1.21 -0.21 -11.30
C PHE A 13 -1.33 -0.97 -12.61
N ASP A 14 -1.81 -0.34 -13.69
CA ASP A 14 -1.93 -1.00 -15.00
C ASP A 14 -0.55 -1.28 -15.63
N THR A 15 0.40 -0.34 -15.51
CA THR A 15 1.77 -0.52 -16.02
C THR A 15 2.60 -1.41 -15.10
N ASP A 16 2.46 -1.21 -13.79
CA ASP A 16 3.23 -1.91 -12.76
C ASP A 16 2.68 -3.30 -12.44
N SER A 17 1.69 -3.80 -13.17
CA SER A 17 1.22 -5.20 -13.10
C SER A 17 1.68 -6.04 -14.29
N LEU A 18 2.49 -5.46 -15.18
CA LEU A 18 3.13 -6.15 -16.29
C LEU A 18 4.50 -6.71 -15.86
N GLU A 19 4.90 -7.83 -16.46
CA GLU A 19 6.23 -8.42 -16.23
C GLU A 19 7.38 -7.51 -16.67
N SER A 20 7.12 -6.68 -17.67
CA SER A 20 8.05 -5.66 -18.19
C SER A 20 8.19 -4.45 -17.26
N SER A 21 7.49 -4.40 -16.13
CA SER A 21 7.70 -3.36 -15.12
C SER A 21 9.11 -3.46 -14.53
N ARG A 22 9.51 -2.41 -13.83
CA ARG A 22 10.81 -2.26 -13.19
C ARG A 22 10.69 -1.72 -11.76
N PRO A 23 11.72 -1.90 -10.93
CA PRO A 23 11.84 -1.17 -9.66
C PRO A 23 11.86 0.35 -9.88
N ILE A 24 11.49 1.12 -8.84
CA ILE A 24 11.66 2.58 -8.86
C ILE A 24 13.15 2.91 -8.88
N TYR A 25 13.90 2.30 -7.97
CA TYR A 25 15.35 2.43 -7.87
C TYR A 25 16.03 1.36 -8.72
N GLN A 26 16.76 1.81 -9.74
CA GLN A 26 17.59 0.95 -10.57
C GLN A 26 18.85 1.69 -11.02
N GLN A 27 19.92 0.93 -11.27
CA GLN A 27 21.14 1.47 -11.87
C GLN A 27 20.92 1.75 -13.37
N VAL A 28 21.45 2.88 -13.84
CA VAL A 28 21.40 3.28 -15.25
C VAL A 28 22.80 3.58 -15.75
N TRP A 29 23.11 3.20 -16.99
CA TRP A 29 24.47 3.27 -17.53
C TRP A 29 24.55 4.04 -18.85
N THR A 30 23.52 3.93 -19.68
CA THR A 30 23.49 4.57 -21.00
C THR A 30 22.51 5.76 -21.03
N PRO A 31 22.68 6.72 -21.97
CA PRO A 31 21.68 7.77 -22.18
C PRO A 31 20.27 7.23 -22.46
N ASN A 32 20.17 6.06 -23.09
CA ASN A 32 18.89 5.42 -23.33
C ASN A 32 18.25 4.91 -22.03
N ASP A 33 19.05 4.32 -21.13
CA ASP A 33 18.57 3.91 -19.80
C ASP A 33 18.08 5.11 -18.99
N ILE A 34 18.80 6.25 -19.08
CA ILE A 34 18.39 7.51 -18.46
C ILE A 34 17.04 7.98 -19.03
N ASN A 35 16.84 7.92 -20.34
CA ASN A 35 15.55 8.31 -20.92
C ASN A 35 14.41 7.35 -20.51
N ASN A 36 14.71 6.05 -20.40
CA ASN A 36 13.72 5.03 -20.05
C ASN A 36 13.23 5.14 -18.60
N ILE A 37 14.03 5.70 -17.68
CA ILE A 37 13.56 5.90 -16.30
C ILE A 37 12.58 7.07 -16.16
N PHE A 38 12.38 7.92 -17.18
CA PHE A 38 11.35 8.95 -17.15
C PHE A 38 9.99 8.41 -17.61
N ASP A 39 9.49 7.40 -16.89
CA ASP A 39 8.27 6.65 -17.24
C ASP A 39 7.20 6.69 -16.13
N VAL A 40 6.14 5.91 -16.32
CA VAL A 40 5.02 5.81 -15.37
C VAL A 40 5.47 5.35 -13.97
N ILE A 41 6.50 4.51 -13.88
CA ILE A 41 6.99 3.99 -12.61
C ILE A 41 7.64 5.11 -11.80
N THR A 42 8.52 5.92 -12.39
CA THR A 42 9.18 7.02 -11.65
C THR A 42 8.18 8.07 -11.18
N TYR A 43 7.17 8.41 -11.98
CA TYR A 43 6.26 9.51 -11.65
C TYR A 43 5.05 9.09 -10.81
N TYR A 44 4.43 7.95 -11.12
CA TYR A 44 3.14 7.58 -10.53
C TYR A 44 3.25 6.48 -9.47
N LYS A 45 4.17 5.51 -9.61
CA LYS A 45 4.49 4.56 -8.52
C LYS A 45 5.15 5.27 -7.34
N ALA A 46 5.78 6.43 -7.56
CA ALA A 46 6.22 7.32 -6.48
C ALA A 46 5.09 7.77 -5.52
N SER A 47 3.82 7.42 -5.80
CA SER A 47 2.74 7.42 -4.81
C SER A 47 3.03 6.60 -3.55
N VAL A 48 4.02 5.70 -3.55
CA VAL A 48 4.58 5.10 -2.31
C VAL A 48 5.09 6.14 -1.31
N ILE A 49 5.41 7.36 -1.73
CA ILE A 49 5.73 8.50 -0.85
C ILE A 49 4.49 8.92 -0.03
N ARG A 50 3.27 8.83 -0.59
CA ARG A 50 2.03 9.09 0.17
C ARG A 50 1.77 8.01 1.22
N MET A 51 2.07 6.75 0.90
CA MET A 51 2.03 5.67 1.87
C MET A 51 3.02 5.93 3.01
N MET A 52 4.25 6.37 2.69
CA MET A 52 5.26 6.77 3.66
C MET A 52 4.84 7.94 4.53
N TRP A 53 4.26 8.97 3.92
CA TRP A 53 3.67 10.09 4.64
C TRP A 53 2.58 9.64 5.62
N PHE A 54 1.74 8.69 5.19
CA PHE A 54 0.68 8.15 6.05
C PHE A 54 1.26 7.38 7.23
N PHE A 55 2.17 6.41 7.02
CA PHE A 55 2.66 5.59 8.13
C PHE A 55 3.60 6.31 9.09
N LEU A 56 4.29 7.37 8.65
CA LEU A 56 5.10 8.21 9.54
C LEU A 56 4.25 9.20 10.33
N GLY A 57 3.07 9.56 9.80
CA GLY A 57 2.28 10.66 10.29
C GLY A 57 2.80 12.01 9.79
N LYS A 58 1.86 12.93 9.56
CA LYS A 58 2.09 14.22 8.90
C LYS A 58 3.25 15.04 9.48
N GLU A 59 3.32 15.18 10.80
CA GLU A 59 4.33 16.04 11.43
C GLU A 59 5.72 15.42 11.42
N ASN A 60 5.85 14.10 11.64
CA ASN A 60 7.14 13.41 11.56
C ASN A 60 7.68 13.45 10.14
N PHE A 61 6.85 13.15 9.14
CA PHE A 61 7.24 13.25 7.74
C PHE A 61 7.71 14.66 7.37
N ARG A 62 6.97 15.69 7.80
CA ARG A 62 7.29 17.08 7.47
C ARG A 62 8.57 17.57 8.15
N ARG A 63 8.85 17.14 9.39
CA ARG A 63 10.13 17.43 10.05
C ARG A 63 11.27 16.71 9.37
N GLY A 64 11.15 15.41 9.12
CA GLY A 64 12.23 14.64 8.51
C GLY A 64 12.55 15.12 7.09
N LEU A 65 11.54 15.53 6.33
CA LEU A 65 11.76 16.15 5.02
C LEU A 65 12.48 17.50 5.12
N ARG A 66 12.18 18.31 6.14
CA ARG A 66 12.88 19.59 6.37
C ARG A 66 14.34 19.36 6.70
N ASP A 67 14.61 18.40 7.57
CA ASP A 67 15.97 18.09 8.02
C ASP A 67 16.78 17.48 6.89
N TYR A 68 16.18 16.59 6.09
CA TYR A 68 16.76 16.08 4.84
C TYR A 68 17.15 17.20 3.87
N ILE A 69 16.22 18.12 3.56
CA ILE A 69 16.48 19.22 2.62
C ILE A 69 17.61 20.12 3.15
N LYS A 70 17.64 20.37 4.46
CA LYS A 70 18.67 21.20 5.10
C LYS A 70 20.04 20.52 5.10
N ASP A 71 20.08 19.22 5.37
CA ASP A 71 21.33 18.44 5.37
C ASP A 71 21.96 18.34 3.97
N ARG A 72 21.12 18.22 2.93
CA ARG A 72 21.55 18.08 1.53
C ARG A 72 21.60 19.40 0.76
N GLU A 73 21.49 20.53 1.45
CA GLU A 73 21.48 21.85 0.81
C GLU A 73 22.75 22.07 0.00
N TYR A 74 22.61 22.51 -1.25
CA TYR A 74 23.70 22.69 -2.23
C TYR A 74 24.50 21.43 -2.60
N GLY A 75 24.03 20.24 -2.19
CA GLY A 75 24.64 18.95 -2.50
C GLY A 75 23.79 18.06 -3.42
N SER A 76 24.25 16.83 -3.59
CA SER A 76 23.49 15.73 -4.21
C SER A 76 22.88 14.85 -3.13
N ALA A 77 21.94 13.98 -3.48
CA ALA A 77 21.34 13.03 -2.54
C ALA A 77 21.14 11.64 -3.15
N GLN A 78 21.15 10.63 -2.30
CA GLN A 78 20.72 9.26 -2.57
C GLN A 78 19.43 8.96 -1.79
N HIS A 79 18.71 7.90 -2.15
CA HIS A 79 17.47 7.52 -1.45
C HIS A 79 17.73 7.21 0.04
N ASP A 80 18.90 6.64 0.37
CA ASP A 80 19.34 6.38 1.74
C ASP A 80 19.42 7.65 2.60
N ASP A 81 19.79 8.79 2.02
CA ASP A 81 19.82 10.08 2.75
C ASP A 81 18.41 10.47 3.24
N LEU A 82 17.38 10.23 2.42
CA LEU A 82 15.99 10.49 2.78
C LEU A 82 15.50 9.49 3.85
N TRP A 83 15.83 8.21 3.71
CA TRP A 83 15.46 7.18 4.68
C TRP A 83 16.04 7.45 6.07
N MET A 84 17.30 7.88 6.14
CA MET A 84 17.95 8.22 7.40
C MET A 84 17.24 9.37 8.11
N ALA A 85 17.02 10.50 7.42
CA ALA A 85 16.36 11.67 8.02
C ALA A 85 14.95 11.36 8.55
N LEU A 86 14.17 10.57 7.80
CA LEU A 86 12.81 10.18 8.22
C LEU A 86 12.82 9.14 9.36
N SER A 87 13.77 8.20 9.36
CA SER A 87 13.92 7.21 10.42
C SER A 87 14.34 7.87 11.74
N ASP A 88 15.23 8.85 11.69
CA ASP A 88 15.71 9.56 12.89
C ASP A 88 14.59 10.39 13.52
N GLU A 89 13.77 11.06 12.71
CA GLU A 89 12.55 11.72 13.22
C GLU A 89 11.53 10.71 13.78
N SER A 90 11.39 9.53 13.18
CA SER A 90 10.53 8.47 13.71
C SER A 90 11.01 7.96 15.08
N LYS A 91 12.34 7.83 15.26
CA LYS A 91 12.94 7.48 16.56
C LYS A 91 12.76 8.58 17.60
N ALA A 92 13.01 9.85 17.22
CA ALA A 92 12.89 10.99 18.12
C ALA A 92 11.46 11.17 18.68
N ASN A 93 10.44 10.80 17.90
CA ASN A 93 9.04 10.86 18.31
C ASN A 93 8.50 9.56 18.92
N GLY A 94 9.36 8.56 19.15
CA GLY A 94 9.01 7.30 19.82
C GLY A 94 8.26 6.28 18.97
N THR A 95 8.01 6.56 17.68
CA THR A 95 7.40 5.59 16.75
C THR A 95 8.36 4.49 16.30
N ASN A 96 9.68 4.76 16.33
CA ASN A 96 10.75 3.78 16.04
C ASN A 96 10.57 3.00 14.73
N ILE A 97 10.05 3.65 13.69
CA ILE A 97 9.90 3.06 12.35
C ILE A 97 11.23 3.20 11.61
N ASP A 98 11.79 2.06 11.23
CA ASP A 98 12.90 1.99 10.27
C ASP A 98 12.34 2.17 8.85
N VAL A 99 12.51 3.38 8.30
CA VAL A 99 11.96 3.74 6.98
C VAL A 99 12.67 2.98 5.87
N ARG A 100 13.98 2.73 6.01
CA ARG A 100 14.75 1.97 5.04
C ARG A 100 14.20 0.55 4.92
N ARG A 101 14.03 -0.14 6.05
CA ARG A 101 13.48 -1.49 6.11
C ARG A 101 12.13 -1.62 5.38
N VAL A 102 11.27 -0.61 5.51
CA VAL A 102 9.98 -0.59 4.82
C VAL A 102 10.18 -0.25 3.34
N MET A 103 10.79 0.90 3.04
CA MET A 103 10.78 1.50 1.71
C MET A 103 11.68 0.79 0.70
N ASP A 104 12.75 0.12 1.13
CA ASP A 104 13.58 -0.71 0.26
C ASP A 104 12.72 -1.80 -0.41
N THR A 105 11.76 -2.38 0.33
CA THR A 105 10.82 -3.36 -0.26
C THR A 105 9.92 -2.78 -1.35
N TRP A 106 9.69 -1.46 -1.35
CA TRP A 106 8.82 -0.77 -2.30
C TRP A 106 9.56 -0.17 -3.50
N VAL A 107 10.83 0.24 -3.32
CA VAL A 107 11.59 0.93 -4.36
C VAL A 107 12.53 0.01 -5.13
N GLU A 108 13.05 -1.05 -4.50
CA GLU A 108 14.02 -1.97 -5.12
C GLU A 108 13.37 -3.18 -5.81
N GLN A 109 12.07 -3.40 -5.57
CA GLN A 109 11.31 -4.48 -6.20
C GLN A 109 10.37 -3.94 -7.29
N LYS A 110 10.26 -4.69 -8.40
CA LYS A 110 9.24 -4.43 -9.43
C LYS A 110 7.86 -4.86 -8.96
N ASN A 111 6.81 -4.29 -9.56
CA ASN A 111 5.41 -4.58 -9.27
C ASN A 111 5.00 -4.25 -7.82
N TYR A 112 3.86 -4.79 -7.39
CA TYR A 112 3.24 -4.51 -6.11
C TYR A 112 2.47 -5.75 -5.59
N PRO A 113 2.14 -5.80 -4.29
CA PRO A 113 1.43 -6.93 -3.73
C PRO A 113 -0.08 -6.87 -3.97
N LEU A 114 -0.67 -8.06 -4.08
CA LEU A 114 -2.07 -8.36 -3.82
C LEU A 114 -2.18 -8.91 -2.40
N VAL A 115 -3.02 -8.29 -1.58
CA VAL A 115 -3.36 -8.77 -0.24
C VAL A 115 -4.69 -9.52 -0.32
N ASN A 116 -4.68 -10.82 -0.03
CA ASN A 116 -5.88 -11.64 0.08
C ASN A 116 -6.40 -11.62 1.52
N VAL A 117 -7.71 -11.49 1.67
CA VAL A 117 -8.41 -11.36 2.95
C VAL A 117 -9.39 -12.51 3.13
N SER A 118 -9.25 -13.24 4.23
CA SER A 118 -10.18 -14.27 4.66
C SER A 118 -10.60 -14.09 6.12
N ILE A 119 -11.78 -14.60 6.47
CA ILE A 119 -12.28 -14.58 7.85
C ILE A 119 -12.11 -15.97 8.47
N THR A 120 -11.42 -16.02 9.60
CA THR A 120 -11.25 -17.23 10.41
C THR A 120 -12.09 -17.14 11.68
N SER A 121 -12.19 -18.23 12.43
CA SER A 121 -12.89 -18.24 13.73
C SER A 121 -12.31 -17.24 14.74
N ASN A 122 -11.05 -16.85 14.57
CA ASN A 122 -10.30 -16.07 15.56
C ASN A 122 -10.02 -14.63 15.10
N GLY A 123 -10.41 -14.25 13.88
CA GLY A 123 -9.96 -12.98 13.31
C GLY A 123 -9.95 -12.92 11.79
N ILE A 124 -9.28 -11.90 11.28
CA ILE A 124 -9.00 -11.70 9.86
C ILE A 124 -7.64 -12.33 9.55
N LYS A 125 -7.58 -13.15 8.50
CA LYS A 125 -6.32 -13.67 7.97
C LYS A 125 -5.97 -12.94 6.68
N LEU A 126 -4.73 -12.47 6.61
CA LEU A 126 -4.17 -11.76 5.48
C LEU A 126 -3.03 -12.57 4.88
N THR A 127 -3.00 -12.71 3.55
CA THR A 127 -1.84 -13.23 2.84
C THR A 127 -1.42 -12.28 1.73
N GLN A 128 -0.11 -12.17 1.48
CA GLN A 128 0.42 -11.33 0.41
C GLN A 128 1.07 -12.17 -0.67
N GLN A 129 0.91 -11.74 -1.92
CA GLN A 129 1.59 -12.28 -3.08
C GLN A 129 1.81 -11.17 -4.10
N ARG A 130 2.75 -11.33 -5.03
CA ARG A 130 2.93 -10.38 -6.14
C ARG A 130 1.69 -10.37 -7.05
N PHE A 131 1.22 -9.18 -7.42
CA PHE A 131 0.14 -9.02 -8.39
C PHE A 131 0.67 -8.90 -9.82
N LEU A 132 0.07 -9.65 -10.75
CA LEU A 132 0.32 -9.57 -12.18
C LEU A 132 -1.01 -9.72 -12.93
N LEU A 133 -1.21 -8.91 -13.97
CA LEU A 133 -2.42 -9.01 -14.82
C LEU A 133 -2.47 -10.30 -15.62
N ARG A 134 -1.30 -10.83 -16.00
CA ARG A 134 -1.18 -12.10 -16.69
C ARG A 134 -0.10 -12.90 -16.00
N ASN A 135 -0.50 -14.02 -15.42
CA ASN A 135 0.42 -14.90 -14.74
C ASN A 135 1.24 -15.64 -15.81
N SER A 136 2.50 -15.23 -16.02
CA SER A 136 3.47 -16.08 -16.72
C SER A 136 4.05 -17.09 -15.73
N SER A 137 4.34 -18.29 -16.21
CA SER A 137 4.83 -19.41 -15.42
C SER A 137 6.04 -19.05 -14.55
N GLN A 138 5.98 -19.48 -13.27
CA GLN A 138 7.03 -19.54 -12.25
C GLN A 138 8.12 -18.45 -12.32
N ASP A 139 7.89 -17.36 -11.60
CA ASP A 139 8.99 -16.50 -11.19
C ASP A 139 9.81 -17.21 -10.08
N ASN A 140 11.12 -17.29 -10.25
CA ASN A 140 12.03 -17.84 -9.24
C ASN A 140 12.33 -16.81 -8.13
N GLN A 141 11.93 -15.55 -8.31
CA GLN A 141 12.15 -14.50 -7.34
C GLN A 141 11.09 -14.53 -6.23
N THR A 142 11.55 -14.50 -4.98
CA THR A 142 10.67 -14.34 -3.82
C THR A 142 10.40 -12.86 -3.63
N PHE A 143 9.12 -12.48 -3.64
CA PHE A 143 8.69 -11.11 -3.37
C PHE A 143 8.04 -11.02 -1.99
N LEU A 144 8.46 -10.03 -1.22
CA LEU A 144 7.89 -9.73 0.09
C LEU A 144 7.94 -8.22 0.33
N TRP A 145 6.81 -7.64 0.72
CA TRP A 145 6.69 -6.23 1.06
C TRP A 145 6.42 -6.06 2.55
N GLU A 146 6.95 -4.97 3.12
CA GLU A 146 6.50 -4.49 4.42
C GLU A 146 5.29 -3.57 4.22
N ILE A 147 4.10 -4.12 4.43
CA ILE A 147 2.84 -3.46 4.09
C ILE A 147 2.23 -2.82 5.35
N PRO A 148 2.03 -1.49 5.38
CA PRO A 148 1.26 -0.82 6.42
C PRO A 148 -0.24 -1.01 6.14
N VAL A 149 -0.84 -2.04 6.72
CA VAL A 149 -2.25 -2.38 6.49
C VAL A 149 -3.15 -1.55 7.42
N THR A 150 -4.10 -0.84 6.83
CA THR A 150 -5.26 -0.27 7.52
C THR A 150 -6.50 -1.06 7.15
N PHE A 151 -7.44 -1.21 8.09
CA PHE A 151 -8.70 -1.91 7.84
C PHE A 151 -9.82 -1.37 8.70
N THR A 152 -11.05 -1.49 8.20
CA THR A 152 -12.27 -1.21 8.93
C THR A 152 -13.29 -2.31 8.70
N THR A 153 -14.29 -2.38 9.57
CA THR A 153 -15.28 -3.46 9.60
C THR A 153 -16.67 -2.86 9.66
N ASN A 154 -17.68 -3.67 9.37
CA ASN A 154 -19.07 -3.23 9.48
C ASN A 154 -19.50 -2.91 10.93
N LEU A 155 -18.81 -3.44 11.94
CA LEU A 155 -19.10 -3.19 13.35
C LEU A 155 -18.69 -1.77 13.76
N HIS A 156 -17.51 -1.36 13.30
CA HIS A 156 -16.93 -0.05 13.58
C HIS A 156 -16.41 0.57 12.27
N PRO A 157 -17.32 1.07 11.41
CA PRO A 157 -16.93 1.70 10.16
C PRO A 157 -16.23 3.02 10.45
N ASP A 158 -14.91 3.00 10.32
CA ASP A 158 -14.00 4.13 10.48
C ASP A 158 -13.06 4.19 9.28
N PHE A 159 -13.32 5.16 8.42
CA PHE A 159 -12.54 5.43 7.21
C PHE A 159 -11.61 6.64 7.36
N GLU A 160 -11.52 7.26 8.53
CA GLU A 160 -10.66 8.42 8.81
C GLU A 160 -9.56 8.02 9.79
N GLN A 161 -8.86 6.93 9.46
CA GLN A 161 -7.82 6.35 10.31
C GLN A 161 -6.53 7.15 10.32
N ASP A 162 -5.80 7.05 11.43
CA ASP A 162 -4.48 7.65 11.58
C ASP A 162 -3.36 6.60 11.49
N TYR A 163 -2.12 7.09 11.53
CA TYR A 163 -0.90 6.27 11.43
C TYR A 163 -0.75 5.24 12.57
N ARG A 164 -1.50 5.37 13.67
CA ARG A 164 -1.50 4.46 14.82
C ARG A 164 -2.43 3.27 14.61
N ASN A 165 -3.36 3.34 13.65
CA ASN A 165 -4.24 2.23 13.29
C ASN A 165 -3.58 1.19 12.37
N ILE A 166 -2.29 1.35 12.07
CA ILE A 166 -1.56 0.49 11.14
C ILE A 166 -1.24 -0.86 11.78
N THR A 167 -1.60 -1.92 11.07
CA THR A 167 -1.11 -3.28 11.32
C THR A 167 -0.03 -3.60 10.30
N TRP A 168 1.19 -3.87 10.77
CA TRP A 168 2.30 -4.19 9.88
C TRP A 168 2.22 -5.63 9.39
N MET A 169 2.30 -5.80 8.08
CA MET A 169 2.45 -7.10 7.44
C MET A 169 3.87 -7.22 6.88
N ASN A 170 4.74 -7.93 7.60
CA ASN A 170 6.14 -8.17 7.27
C ASN A 170 6.43 -9.64 6.94
N THR A 171 5.39 -10.47 6.88
CA THR A 171 5.43 -11.90 6.54
C THR A 171 4.47 -12.17 5.39
N THR A 172 4.56 -13.35 4.80
CA THR A 172 3.62 -13.81 3.76
C THR A 172 2.20 -13.96 4.29
N GLU A 173 2.04 -14.18 5.59
CA GLU A 173 0.75 -14.35 6.27
C GLU A 173 0.73 -13.63 7.63
N VAL A 174 -0.35 -12.91 7.91
CA VAL A 174 -0.63 -12.27 9.21
C VAL A 174 -2.06 -12.57 9.63
N SER A 175 -2.26 -12.90 10.91
CA SER A 175 -3.58 -13.04 11.51
C SER A 175 -3.85 -11.89 12.47
N ILE A 176 -4.94 -11.16 12.24
CA ILE A 176 -5.38 -10.03 13.05
C ILE A 176 -6.52 -10.53 13.95
N PRO A 177 -6.32 -10.63 15.28
CA PRO A 177 -7.37 -11.07 16.19
C PRO A 177 -8.47 -10.01 16.25
N VAL A 178 -9.72 -10.45 16.16
CA VAL A 178 -10.89 -9.58 16.32
C VAL A 178 -11.79 -10.21 17.39
N PRO A 179 -11.69 -9.75 18.66
CA PRO A 179 -12.34 -10.40 19.80
C PRO A 179 -13.86 -10.45 19.70
N GLU A 180 -14.47 -9.52 18.97
CA GLU A 180 -15.93 -9.40 18.82
C GLU A 180 -16.48 -10.16 17.61
N ILE A 181 -15.68 -11.00 16.93
CA ILE A 181 -16.20 -11.82 15.83
C ILE A 181 -17.19 -12.84 16.37
N THR A 182 -18.46 -12.53 16.15
CA THR A 182 -19.47 -13.53 15.88
C THR A 182 -19.77 -13.45 14.39
N TYR A 183 -19.72 -14.59 13.68
CA TYR A 183 -20.03 -14.67 12.24
C TYR A 183 -21.40 -14.05 11.86
N VAL A 184 -22.27 -13.87 12.85
CA VAL A 184 -23.59 -13.25 12.70
C VAL A 184 -23.51 -11.73 12.53
N ASN A 185 -22.60 -11.06 13.25
CA ASN A 185 -22.50 -9.61 13.25
C ASN A 185 -21.31 -9.09 12.41
N PHE A 186 -20.30 -9.91 12.14
CA PHE A 186 -19.16 -9.53 11.30
C PHE A 186 -19.45 -9.84 9.82
N THR A 187 -20.00 -8.86 9.10
CA THR A 187 -20.46 -9.04 7.72
C THR A 187 -19.37 -8.75 6.70
N TRP A 188 -18.63 -7.66 6.85
CA TRP A 188 -17.60 -7.27 5.89
C TRP A 188 -16.43 -6.58 6.57
N VAL A 189 -15.27 -6.70 5.91
CA VAL A 189 -14.02 -6.01 6.24
C VAL A 189 -13.51 -5.34 4.97
N ILE A 190 -13.01 -4.12 5.10
CA ILE A 190 -12.40 -3.37 3.99
C ILE A 190 -11.01 -2.93 4.42
N LEU A 191 -10.01 -3.31 3.62
CA LEU A 191 -8.61 -2.92 3.81
C LEU A 191 -8.26 -1.67 2.99
N ASN A 192 -7.05 -1.16 3.21
CA ASN A 192 -6.44 -0.05 2.48
C ASN A 192 -7.35 1.20 2.52
N ILE A 193 -7.61 1.68 3.72
CA ILE A 193 -8.49 2.82 3.98
C ILE A 193 -7.99 4.05 3.21
N GLN A 194 -8.89 4.65 2.43
CA GLN A 194 -8.63 5.71 1.46
C GLN A 194 -7.49 5.46 0.46
N GLU A 195 -7.12 4.19 0.25
CA GLU A 195 -6.06 3.81 -0.68
C GLU A 195 -4.74 4.54 -0.38
N TYR A 196 -4.35 4.59 0.88
CA TYR A 196 -3.04 5.14 1.29
C TYR A 196 -1.89 4.20 0.93
N GLY A 197 -2.13 2.89 0.94
CA GLY A 197 -1.15 1.87 0.56
C GLY A 197 -1.14 1.59 -0.94
N TYR A 198 0.04 1.28 -1.46
CA TYR A 198 0.25 0.94 -2.87
C TYR A 198 0.06 -0.57 -3.11
N PHE A 199 -1.13 -1.09 -2.85
CA PHE A 199 -1.44 -2.51 -3.03
C PHE A 199 -2.92 -2.72 -3.34
N ARG A 200 -3.21 -3.83 -4.03
CA ARG A 200 -4.58 -4.26 -4.29
C ARG A 200 -5.08 -5.20 -3.22
N VAL A 201 -6.40 -5.25 -3.04
CA VAL A 201 -7.03 -6.14 -2.09
C VAL A 201 -7.97 -7.11 -2.80
N ASN A 202 -7.85 -8.39 -2.48
CA ASN A 202 -8.82 -9.40 -2.82
C ASN A 202 -9.47 -9.94 -1.56
N TYR A 203 -10.77 -10.17 -1.59
CA TYR A 203 -11.53 -10.72 -0.48
C TYR A 203 -12.08 -12.10 -0.87
N GLU A 204 -12.29 -12.98 0.11
CA GLU A 204 -13.08 -14.19 -0.12
C GLU A 204 -14.47 -13.84 -0.64
N LYS A 205 -15.04 -14.72 -1.47
CA LYS A 205 -16.33 -14.49 -2.14
C LYS A 205 -17.44 -14.05 -1.18
N ALA A 206 -17.53 -14.68 0.00
CA ALA A 206 -18.53 -14.31 1.00
C ALA A 206 -18.39 -12.85 1.48
N ILE A 207 -17.17 -12.34 1.60
CA ILE A 207 -16.90 -10.95 1.98
C ILE A 207 -17.27 -10.02 0.82
N TRP A 208 -16.92 -10.37 -0.42
CA TRP A 208 -17.33 -9.61 -1.61
C TRP A 208 -18.84 -9.49 -1.72
N ASP A 209 -19.58 -10.58 -1.50
CA ASP A 209 -21.04 -10.59 -1.51
C ASP A 209 -21.61 -9.63 -0.44
N ARG A 210 -21.02 -9.60 0.76
CA ARG A 210 -21.42 -8.69 1.86
C ARG A 210 -21.07 -7.23 1.61
N ILE A 211 -19.91 -6.95 1.00
CA ILE A 211 -19.55 -5.60 0.55
C ILE A 211 -20.56 -5.12 -0.51
N ASN A 212 -20.94 -6.00 -1.44
CA ASN A 212 -21.93 -5.68 -2.48
C ASN A 212 -23.33 -5.39 -1.87
N GLU A 213 -23.79 -6.20 -0.91
CA GLU A 213 -25.01 -5.93 -0.13
C GLU A 213 -24.97 -4.55 0.54
N GLN A 214 -23.84 -4.20 1.18
CA GLN A 214 -23.63 -2.89 1.80
C GLN A 214 -23.69 -1.75 0.78
N LEU A 215 -23.07 -1.91 -0.39
CA LEU A 215 -23.06 -0.89 -1.44
C LEU A 215 -24.47 -0.67 -2.02
N ILE A 216 -25.23 -1.73 -2.26
CA ILE A 216 -26.62 -1.65 -2.77
C ILE A 216 -27.54 -1.02 -1.72
N GLY A 217 -27.44 -1.46 -0.46
CA GLY A 217 -28.29 -0.97 0.62
C GLY A 217 -27.98 0.47 1.04
N ASN A 218 -26.70 0.77 1.27
CA ASN A 218 -26.23 2.12 1.58
C ASN A 218 -24.73 2.29 1.27
N HIS A 219 -24.43 2.71 0.05
CA HIS A 219 -23.05 2.99 -0.39
C HIS A 219 -22.35 4.12 0.39
N ARG A 220 -23.07 4.98 1.12
CA ARG A 220 -22.46 6.13 1.82
C ARG A 220 -21.69 5.72 3.08
N VAL A 221 -21.91 4.51 3.59
CA VAL A 221 -21.14 3.95 4.72
C VAL A 221 -19.68 3.78 4.34
N ILE A 222 -19.40 3.34 3.11
CA ILE A 222 -18.04 3.12 2.62
C ILE A 222 -17.51 4.42 2.02
N HIS A 223 -16.30 4.84 2.43
CA HIS A 223 -15.69 6.07 1.93
C HIS A 223 -15.53 6.09 0.40
N VAL A 224 -15.67 7.26 -0.22
CA VAL A 224 -15.71 7.40 -1.69
C VAL A 224 -14.48 6.84 -2.39
N VAL A 225 -13.29 7.02 -1.81
CA VAL A 225 -12.05 6.46 -2.35
C VAL A 225 -12.03 4.94 -2.25
N ASN A 226 -12.48 4.37 -1.13
CA ASN A 226 -12.57 2.91 -0.98
C ASN A 226 -13.59 2.30 -1.97
N ARG A 227 -14.69 2.99 -2.27
CA ARG A 227 -15.62 2.53 -3.32
C ARG A 227 -14.94 2.47 -4.70
N ALA A 228 -14.16 3.48 -5.04
CA ALA A 228 -13.40 3.50 -6.30
C ALA A 228 -12.34 2.38 -6.33
N ALA A 229 -11.60 2.20 -5.24
CA ALA A 229 -10.62 1.12 -5.10
C ALA A 229 -11.28 -0.26 -5.25
N LEU A 230 -12.42 -0.50 -4.59
CA LEU A 230 -13.16 -1.77 -4.70
C LEU A 230 -13.58 -2.06 -6.15
N ILE A 231 -14.05 -1.06 -6.90
CA ILE A 231 -14.42 -1.22 -8.31
C ILE A 231 -13.19 -1.56 -9.15
N SER A 232 -12.08 -0.84 -8.94
CA SER A 232 -10.83 -1.09 -9.67
C SER A 232 -10.26 -2.47 -9.38
N ASP A 233 -10.21 -2.87 -8.11
CA ASP A 233 -9.71 -4.16 -7.68
C ASP A 233 -10.57 -5.29 -8.25
N ALA A 234 -11.91 -5.17 -8.17
CA ALA A 234 -12.81 -6.14 -8.78
C ALA A 234 -12.58 -6.28 -10.29
N TRP A 235 -12.30 -5.18 -11.00
CA TRP A 235 -12.01 -5.22 -12.43
C TRP A 235 -10.65 -5.88 -12.72
N ALA A 236 -9.61 -5.53 -11.96
CA ALA A 236 -8.26 -6.05 -12.15
C ALA A 236 -8.16 -7.56 -11.84
N LEU A 237 -8.94 -8.05 -10.88
CA LEU A 237 -8.97 -9.46 -10.49
C LEU A 237 -9.71 -10.37 -11.48
N ASN A 238 -10.45 -9.80 -12.44
CA ASN A 238 -11.21 -10.52 -13.46
C ASN A 238 -10.60 -10.40 -14.88
N LYS A 239 -9.38 -9.87 -15.01
CA LYS A 239 -8.67 -9.69 -16.29
C LYS A 239 -7.85 -10.92 -16.72
#